data_AF-A0A9W7IS62-F1
#
_entry.id   AF-A0A9W7IS62-F1
#
_cell.length_a   1.000
_cell.length_b   1.000
_cell.length_c   1.000
_cell.angle_alpha   90.00
_cell.angle_beta   90.00
_cell.angle_gamma   90.00
#
_symmetry.space_group_name_H-M   'P 1'
#
loop_
_entity.id
_entity.type
_entity.pdbx_description
1 polymer ?
#
loop_
_entity_poly.entity_id
_entity_poly.type
_entity_poly.pdbx_seq_one_letter_code
_entity_poly.pdbx_strand_id
1 'polypeptide(L)'
;MDAAESSKAKIVSLIQDVEKSHDDELQQLLHTLPREEGWVSGSLYLYQGFWCSSLALKFVLSFQTHFLAFDSDVMVATFPKCGTTWLKALTFSTLYRTQFARDEIEHPSLTSTPHQLVRQLEYDVYFNNPCLDLDNICVYRPRLFGTHVPYASLPTSIKDSKCKIVYICRNPMDMFISI
;
A
#
# COMPACT_ATOMS: atom_id res chain seq x y z
N MET A 1 -24.56 24.89 -20.41
CA MET A 1 -24.78 23.54 -19.86
C MET A 1 -23.68 22.68 -20.45
N ASP A 2 -22.69 22.40 -19.61
CA ASP A 2 -21.28 22.47 -19.99
C ASP A 2 -20.69 21.13 -20.42
N ALA A 3 -19.91 21.15 -21.50
CA ALA A 3 -19.18 19.98 -22.01
C ALA A 3 -18.22 19.37 -20.97
N ALA A 4 -17.78 20.15 -19.98
CA ALA A 4 -16.96 19.71 -18.85
C ALA A 4 -17.74 18.87 -17.82
N GLU A 5 -19.03 19.15 -17.62
CA GLU A 5 -19.92 18.40 -16.72
C GLU A 5 -20.29 17.04 -17.32
N SER A 6 -20.55 17.01 -18.64
CA SER A 6 -20.79 15.76 -19.39
C SER A 6 -19.56 14.84 -19.41
N SER A 7 -18.35 15.42 -19.51
CA SER A 7 -17.09 14.65 -19.48
C SER A 7 -16.78 14.07 -18.09
N LYS A 8 -17.04 14.83 -17.02
CA LYS A 8 -16.91 14.33 -15.64
C LYS A 8 -17.90 13.19 -15.34
N ALA A 9 -19.15 13.32 -15.76
CA ALA A 9 -20.16 12.27 -15.56
C ALA A 9 -19.77 10.96 -16.28
N LYS A 10 -19.21 11.06 -17.49
CA LYS A 10 -18.71 9.91 -18.26
C LYS A 10 -17.53 9.21 -17.59
N ILE A 11 -16.60 9.98 -17.02
CA ILE A 11 -15.45 9.43 -16.28
C ILE A 11 -15.92 8.72 -15.01
N VAL A 12 -16.87 9.31 -14.29
CA VAL A 12 -17.44 8.69 -13.07
C VAL A 12 -18.17 7.38 -13.40
N SER A 13 -18.96 7.31 -14.48
CA SER A 13 -19.60 6.07 -14.88
C SER A 13 -18.60 5.00 -15.32
N LEU A 14 -17.54 5.39 -16.05
CA LEU A 14 -16.45 4.48 -16.44
C LEU A 14 -15.71 3.92 -15.23
N ILE A 15 -15.46 4.74 -14.21
CA ILE A 15 -14.83 4.29 -12.95
C ILE A 15 -15.74 3.30 -12.22
N GLN A 16 -17.04 3.57 -12.14
CA GLN A 16 -18.01 2.67 -11.50
C GLN A 16 -18.14 1.32 -12.22
N ASP A 17 -18.12 1.31 -13.55
CA ASP A 17 -18.17 0.08 -14.34
C ASP A 17 -16.88 -0.75 -14.18
N VAL A 18 -15.72 -0.09 -14.11
CA VAL A 18 -14.42 -0.75 -13.86
C VAL A 18 -14.33 -1.33 -12.44
N GLU A 19 -14.84 -0.60 -11.44
CA GLU A 19 -14.90 -1.07 -10.05
C GLU A 19 -15.81 -2.30 -9.92
N LYS A 20 -16.97 -2.29 -10.59
CA LYS A 20 -17.90 -3.41 -10.58
C LYS A 20 -17.32 -4.65 -11.27
N SER A 21 -16.65 -4.49 -12.41
CA SER A 21 -15.97 -5.58 -13.12
C SER A 21 -14.86 -6.20 -12.26
N HIS A 22 -14.07 -5.38 -11.56
CA HIS A 22 -13.02 -5.88 -10.66
C HIS A 22 -13.58 -6.65 -9.47
N ASP A 23 -14.73 -6.24 -8.94
CA ASP A 23 -15.38 -6.96 -7.86
C ASP A 23 -15.90 -8.32 -8.31
N ASP A 24 -16.43 -8.43 -9.53
CA ASP A 24 -16.86 -9.71 -10.11
C ASP A 24 -15.68 -10.69 -10.31
N GLU A 25 -14.56 -10.20 -10.84
CA GLU A 25 -13.32 -11.00 -10.99
C GLU A 25 -12.76 -11.44 -9.64
N LEU A 26 -12.77 -10.55 -8.63
CA LEU A 26 -12.36 -10.88 -7.27
C LEU A 26 -13.24 -12.00 -6.69
N GLN A 27 -14.57 -11.93 -6.85
CA GLN A 27 -15.46 -13.00 -6.36
C GLN A 27 -15.13 -14.33 -7.04
N GLN A 28 -14.94 -14.33 -8.35
CA GLN A 28 -14.54 -15.55 -9.08
C GLN A 28 -13.22 -16.11 -8.56
N LEU A 29 -12.21 -15.26 -8.34
CA LEU A 29 -10.94 -15.67 -7.77
C LEU A 29 -11.10 -16.26 -6.37
N LEU A 30 -11.86 -15.61 -5.48
CA LEU A 30 -12.09 -16.07 -4.12
C LEU A 30 -12.72 -17.47 -4.06
N HIS A 31 -13.54 -17.85 -5.04
CA HIS A 31 -14.09 -19.21 -5.15
C HIS A 31 -13.05 -20.28 -5.50
N THR A 32 -11.92 -19.91 -6.10
CA THR A 32 -10.85 -20.85 -6.49
C THR A 32 -9.77 -21.03 -5.43
N LEU A 33 -9.66 -20.08 -4.48
CA LEU A 33 -8.61 -20.09 -3.47
C LEU A 33 -9.00 -20.95 -2.27
N PRO A 34 -8.02 -21.65 -1.64
CA PRO A 34 -8.25 -22.28 -0.34
C PRO A 34 -8.71 -21.24 0.68
N ARG A 35 -9.75 -21.59 1.43
CA ARG A 35 -10.39 -20.72 2.43
C ARG A 35 -10.34 -21.38 3.79
N GLU A 36 -10.00 -20.61 4.81
CA GLU A 36 -10.04 -21.01 6.22
C GLU A 36 -10.73 -19.92 7.05
N GLU A 37 -11.24 -20.29 8.22
CA GLU A 37 -11.80 -19.31 9.16
C GLU A 37 -10.68 -18.69 10.01
N GLY A 38 -10.59 -17.37 9.96
CA GLY A 38 -9.62 -16.58 10.70
C GLY A 38 -10.05 -16.37 12.15
N TRP A 39 -9.06 -16.28 13.03
CA TRP A 39 -9.23 -15.98 14.45
C TRP A 39 -9.82 -14.59 14.78
N VAL A 40 -9.53 -13.56 13.97
CA VAL A 40 -9.93 -12.15 14.22
C VAL A 40 -10.88 -11.64 13.13
N SER A 41 -10.59 -11.96 11.87
CA SER A 41 -11.31 -11.43 10.71
C SER A 41 -11.82 -12.57 9.84
N GLY A 42 -13.13 -12.82 9.91
CA GLY A 42 -13.91 -13.75 9.08
C GLY A 42 -13.10 -14.80 8.30
N SER A 43 -13.34 -14.91 7.01
CA SER A 43 -12.65 -15.89 6.17
C SER A 43 -11.33 -15.36 5.62
N LEU A 44 -10.30 -16.18 5.69
CA LEU A 44 -8.98 -15.96 5.10
C LEU A 44 -8.84 -16.80 3.84
N TYR A 45 -8.11 -16.26 2.86
CA TYR A 45 -7.86 -16.90 1.57
C TYR A 45 -6.36 -17.02 1.34
N LEU A 46 -5.91 -18.18 0.87
CA LEU A 46 -4.52 -18.43 0.55
C LEU A 46 -4.21 -17.93 -0.87
N TYR A 47 -3.58 -16.77 -0.97
CA TYR A 47 -3.19 -16.15 -2.23
C TYR A 47 -1.66 -16.09 -2.34
N GLN A 48 -1.09 -16.64 -3.42
CA GLN A 48 0.35 -16.59 -3.72
C GLN A 48 1.28 -16.97 -2.52
N GLY A 49 0.83 -17.88 -1.66
CA GLY A 49 1.61 -18.37 -0.52
C GLY A 49 1.42 -17.61 0.80
N PHE A 50 0.47 -16.68 0.91
CA PHE A 50 0.11 -16.05 2.19
C PHE A 50 -1.40 -15.95 2.39
N TRP A 51 -1.82 -15.91 3.67
CA TRP A 51 -3.22 -15.78 4.06
C TRP A 51 -3.61 -14.31 4.21
N CYS A 52 -4.72 -13.91 3.60
CA CYS A 52 -5.27 -12.57 3.72
C CYS A 52 -6.80 -12.57 3.67
N SER A 53 -7.44 -11.53 4.20
CA SER A 53 -8.90 -11.37 4.09
C SER A 53 -9.28 -11.01 2.65
N SER A 54 -10.55 -11.22 2.28
CA SER A 54 -11.07 -10.82 0.95
C SER A 54 -10.82 -9.34 0.65
N LEU A 55 -10.99 -8.48 1.67
CA LEU A 55 -10.75 -7.06 1.54
C LEU A 55 -9.27 -6.74 1.30
N ALA A 56 -8.37 -7.37 2.06
CA ALA A 56 -6.93 -7.20 1.84
C ALA A 56 -6.52 -7.71 0.45
N LEU A 57 -7.08 -8.84 0.00
CA LEU A 57 -6.81 -9.39 -1.32
C LEU A 57 -7.18 -8.41 -2.44
N LYS A 58 -8.35 -7.75 -2.36
CA LYS A 58 -8.76 -6.72 -3.33
C LYS A 58 -7.67 -5.66 -3.53
N PHE A 59 -7.11 -5.18 -2.43
CA PHE A 59 -6.10 -4.12 -2.48
C PHE A 59 -4.72 -4.63 -2.89
N VAL A 60 -4.35 -5.86 -2.51
CA VAL A 60 -3.13 -6.50 -3.01
C VAL A 60 -3.20 -6.66 -4.53
N LEU A 61 -4.34 -7.09 -5.08
CA LEU A 61 -4.52 -7.19 -6.53
C LEU A 61 -4.35 -5.82 -7.19
N SER A 62 -5.04 -4.80 -6.69
CA SER A 62 -4.92 -3.44 -7.22
C SER A 62 -3.49 -2.89 -7.13
N PHE A 63 -2.78 -3.17 -6.03
CA PHE A 63 -1.37 -2.83 -5.87
C PHE A 63 -0.49 -3.56 -6.89
N GLN A 64 -0.72 -4.87 -7.10
CA GLN A 64 0.03 -5.67 -8.07
C GLN A 64 -0.18 -5.20 -9.51
N THR A 65 -1.39 -4.78 -9.87
CA THR A 65 -1.73 -4.40 -11.26
C THR A 65 -1.35 -2.97 -11.60
N HIS A 66 -1.50 -2.03 -10.66
CA HIS A 66 -1.45 -0.60 -10.97
C HIS A 66 -0.17 0.11 -10.49
N PHE A 67 0.65 -0.52 -9.66
CA PHE A 67 1.84 0.15 -9.12
C PHE A 67 3.03 0.14 -10.08
N LEU A 68 3.53 1.34 -10.38
CA LEU A 68 4.73 1.55 -11.18
C LEU A 68 5.84 2.12 -10.31
N ALA A 69 6.85 1.28 -10.02
CA ALA A 69 8.02 1.65 -9.26
C ALA A 69 8.97 2.54 -10.08
N PHE A 70 9.60 3.50 -9.41
CA PHE A 70 10.72 4.26 -9.94
C PHE A 70 12.01 3.80 -9.27
N ASP A 71 13.13 3.87 -9.99
CA ASP A 71 14.47 3.52 -9.47
C ASP A 71 14.83 4.29 -8.19
N SER A 72 14.26 5.48 -8.00
CA SER A 72 14.50 6.30 -6.82
C SER A 72 13.67 5.88 -5.60
N ASP A 73 12.60 5.11 -5.78
CA ASP A 73 11.64 4.83 -4.70
C ASP A 73 12.25 4.03 -3.56
N VAL A 74 11.67 4.23 -2.37
CA VAL A 74 12.02 3.49 -1.16
C VAL A 74 10.76 2.84 -0.58
N MET A 75 10.82 1.51 -0.40
CA MET A 75 9.76 0.70 0.18
C MET A 75 10.13 0.29 1.61
N VAL A 76 9.23 0.55 2.55
CA VAL A 76 9.30 0.07 3.93
C VAL A 76 8.43 -1.18 4.02
N ALA A 77 9.07 -2.35 3.96
CA ALA A 77 8.38 -3.64 4.00
C ALA A 77 8.45 -4.23 5.42
N THR A 78 7.34 -4.70 5.96
CA THR A 78 7.34 -5.40 7.25
C THR A 78 6.26 -6.47 7.28
N PHE A 79 6.37 -7.47 8.14
CA PHE A 79 5.17 -8.19 8.57
C PHE A 79 4.37 -7.31 9.55
N PRO A 80 3.03 -7.42 9.64
CA PRO A 80 2.25 -6.66 10.61
C PRO A 80 2.82 -6.74 12.03
N LYS A 81 2.74 -5.63 12.78
CA LYS A 81 3.14 -5.54 14.20
C LYS A 81 4.65 -5.80 14.50
N CYS A 82 5.51 -5.72 13.48
CA CYS A 82 6.98 -5.85 13.61
C CYS A 82 7.73 -4.53 13.84
N GLY A 83 7.06 -3.46 14.27
CA GLY A 83 7.69 -2.14 14.43
C GLY A 83 7.54 -1.20 13.23
N THR A 84 6.47 -1.36 12.44
CA THR A 84 6.11 -0.48 11.31
C THR A 84 6.19 1.00 11.65
N THR A 85 5.57 1.43 12.74
CA THR A 85 5.50 2.85 13.12
C THR A 85 6.88 3.44 13.33
N TRP A 86 7.76 2.71 14.02
CA TRP A 86 9.12 3.15 14.30
C TRP A 86 9.96 3.18 13.02
N LEU A 87 9.88 2.13 12.20
CA LEU A 87 10.61 2.09 10.93
C LEU A 87 10.16 3.18 9.95
N LYS A 88 8.85 3.46 9.86
CA LYS A 88 8.30 4.55 9.04
C LYS A 88 8.85 5.90 9.48
N ALA A 89 8.84 6.19 10.78
CA ALA A 89 9.36 7.44 11.34
C ALA A 89 10.85 7.60 11.01
N LEU A 90 11.67 6.59 11.30
CA LEU A 90 13.11 6.63 11.05
C LEU A 90 13.45 6.77 9.58
N THR A 91 12.76 6.02 8.71
CA THR A 91 13.02 6.06 7.26
C THR A 91 12.65 7.44 6.71
N PHE A 92 11.50 7.99 7.10
CA PHE A 92 11.07 9.34 6.70
C PHE A 92 12.10 10.40 7.14
N SER A 93 12.44 10.44 8.43
CA SER A 93 13.40 11.40 8.96
C SER A 93 14.78 11.26 8.31
N THR A 94 15.21 10.03 7.99
CA THR A 94 16.52 9.80 7.36
C THR A 94 16.54 10.25 5.90
N LEU A 95 15.46 9.94 5.17
CA LEU A 95 15.35 10.18 3.73
C LEU A 95 15.21 11.67 3.41
N TYR A 96 14.44 12.39 4.22
CA TYR A 96 14.12 13.80 3.99
C TYR A 96 14.86 14.76 4.93
N ARG A 97 15.91 14.31 5.62
CA ARG A 97 16.70 15.10 6.59
C ARG A 97 17.29 16.41 6.05
N THR A 98 17.46 16.53 4.73
CA THR A 98 17.98 17.73 4.07
C THR A 98 16.87 18.66 3.60
N GLN A 99 15.64 18.16 3.52
CA GLN A 99 14.44 18.94 3.14
C GLN A 99 13.80 19.60 4.35
N PHE A 100 13.92 18.99 5.53
CA PHE A 100 13.43 19.53 6.79
C PHE A 100 14.61 19.72 7.75
N ALA A 101 14.91 20.95 8.14
CA ALA A 101 15.93 21.20 9.13
C ALA A 101 15.46 20.71 10.52
N ARG A 102 16.39 20.27 11.39
CA ARG A 102 16.04 19.68 12.70
C ARG A 102 15.23 20.59 13.61
N ASP A 103 15.40 21.91 13.47
CA ASP A 103 14.86 22.91 14.38
C ASP A 103 13.67 23.67 13.76
N GLU A 104 13.16 23.21 12.61
CA GLU A 104 11.95 23.79 12.01
C GLU A 104 10.71 23.32 12.75
N ILE A 105 9.94 24.29 13.26
CA ILE A 105 8.62 24.09 13.89
C ILE A 105 7.65 23.37 12.93
N GLU A 106 7.92 23.42 11.61
CA GLU A 106 7.09 22.83 10.56
C GLU A 106 7.50 21.40 10.15
N HIS A 107 8.42 20.73 10.88
CA HIS A 107 8.81 19.36 10.55
C HIS A 107 7.58 18.42 10.54
N PRO A 108 7.26 17.71 9.43
CA PRO A 108 6.01 16.94 9.30
C PRO A 108 5.79 15.89 10.39
N SER A 109 6.86 15.35 10.98
CA SER A 109 6.77 14.40 12.10
C SER A 109 6.23 14.99 13.41
N LEU A 110 6.12 16.32 13.54
CA LEU A 110 5.52 16.97 14.70
C LEU A 110 4.00 17.14 14.55
N THR A 111 3.49 17.15 13.32
CA THR A 111 2.07 17.40 13.02
C THR A 111 1.34 16.17 12.46
N SER A 112 2.08 15.18 11.96
CA SER A 112 1.53 13.97 11.32
C SER A 112 2.10 12.70 11.94
N THR A 113 1.27 11.66 11.98
CA THR A 113 1.71 10.33 12.42
C THR A 113 2.61 9.67 11.37
N PRO A 114 3.52 8.75 11.74
CA PRO A 114 4.34 8.02 10.78
C PRO A 114 3.55 7.26 9.71
N HIS A 115 2.31 6.84 10.02
CA HIS A 115 1.43 6.16 9.07
C HIS A 115 0.86 7.10 8.01
N GLN A 116 0.67 8.39 8.34
CA GLN A 116 0.28 9.41 7.37
C GLN A 116 1.46 9.83 6.48
N LEU A 117 2.67 9.86 7.06
CA LEU A 117 3.89 10.23 6.34
C LEU A 117 4.39 9.13 5.39
N VAL A 118 4.20 7.86 5.76
CA VAL A 118 4.56 6.70 4.94
C VAL A 118 3.32 5.85 4.75
N ARG A 119 2.59 6.14 3.68
CA ARG A 119 1.31 5.51 3.35
C ARG A 119 1.51 4.04 2.97
N GLN A 120 0.58 3.20 3.40
CA GLN A 120 0.61 1.76 3.09
C GLN A 120 -0.02 1.51 1.72
N LEU A 121 0.66 0.79 0.84
CA LEU A 121 0.20 0.59 -0.53
C LEU A 121 -1.13 -0.18 -0.55
N GLU A 122 -1.16 -1.33 0.10
CA GLU A 122 -2.33 -2.22 0.10
C GLU A 122 -3.45 -1.85 1.08
N TYR A 123 -3.31 -0.81 1.91
CA TYR A 123 -4.38 -0.45 2.88
C TYR A 123 -4.78 1.02 2.89
N ASP A 124 -4.00 1.89 2.24
CA ASP A 124 -4.26 3.33 2.25
C ASP A 124 -4.27 3.90 0.83
N VAL A 125 -3.23 3.58 0.05
CA VAL A 125 -3.14 4.05 -1.34
C VAL A 125 -4.21 3.39 -2.21
N TYR A 126 -4.16 2.07 -2.35
CA TYR A 126 -5.09 1.33 -3.21
C TYR A 126 -6.43 1.00 -2.54
N PHE A 127 -6.64 1.46 -1.31
CA PHE A 127 -7.93 1.32 -0.61
C PHE A 127 -9.01 2.22 -1.23
N ASN A 128 -8.69 3.48 -1.50
CA ASN A 128 -9.68 4.48 -1.92
C ASN A 128 -9.76 4.70 -3.43
N ASN A 129 -8.70 4.38 -4.18
CA ASN A 129 -8.66 4.67 -5.61
C ASN A 129 -7.67 3.75 -6.34
N PRO A 130 -8.15 2.83 -7.19
CA PRO A 130 -7.30 1.83 -7.84
C PRO A 130 -6.33 2.43 -8.86
N CYS A 131 -6.62 3.62 -9.41
CA CYS A 131 -5.88 4.23 -10.51
C CYS A 131 -5.26 5.58 -10.10
N LEU A 132 -4.53 5.60 -8.99
CA LEU A 132 -3.86 6.81 -8.49
C LEU A 132 -2.63 7.17 -9.31
N ASP A 133 -2.59 8.40 -9.78
CA ASP A 133 -1.37 9.02 -10.29
C ASP A 133 -0.46 9.41 -9.12
N LEU A 134 0.35 8.44 -8.68
CA LEU A 134 1.30 8.62 -7.59
C LEU A 134 2.39 9.63 -7.90
N ASP A 135 2.65 9.91 -9.19
CA ASP A 135 3.69 10.88 -9.55
C ASP A 135 3.21 12.31 -9.27
N ASN A 136 1.95 12.61 -9.56
CA ASN A 136 1.39 13.93 -9.28
C ASN A 136 1.00 14.14 -7.80
N ILE A 137 0.71 13.07 -7.06
CA ILE A 137 0.25 13.15 -5.66
C ILE A 137 1.42 13.19 -4.66
N CYS A 138 2.54 12.53 -4.95
CA CYS A 138 3.67 12.49 -4.03
C CYS A 138 4.50 13.77 -4.10
N VAL A 139 4.31 14.62 -3.09
CA VAL A 139 5.01 15.91 -2.92
C VAL A 139 6.52 15.71 -2.73
N TYR A 140 6.93 14.69 -1.96
CA TYR A 140 8.33 14.47 -1.61
C TYR A 140 9.02 13.49 -2.54
N ARG A 141 10.31 13.77 -2.82
CA ARG A 141 11.18 12.89 -3.60
C ARG A 141 12.47 12.56 -2.84
N PRO A 142 12.96 11.31 -2.92
CA PRO A 142 12.33 10.15 -3.58
C PRO A 142 11.02 9.69 -2.90
N ARG A 143 10.13 8.96 -3.59
CA ARG A 143 8.86 8.52 -2.98
C ARG A 143 9.11 7.45 -1.92
N LEU A 144 8.33 7.49 -0.85
CA LEU A 144 8.44 6.59 0.29
C LEU A 144 7.09 5.94 0.61
N PHE A 145 7.03 4.61 0.55
CA PHE A 145 5.81 3.84 0.77
C PHE A 145 6.02 2.69 1.75
N GLY A 146 4.95 2.19 2.34
CA GLY A 146 4.95 1.00 3.19
C GLY A 146 4.20 -0.18 2.55
N THR A 147 4.62 -1.41 2.85
CA THR A 147 3.87 -2.61 2.45
C THR A 147 4.00 -3.79 3.42
N HIS A 148 2.95 -4.58 3.53
CA HIS A 148 2.90 -5.88 4.22
C HIS A 148 2.91 -7.06 3.26
N VAL A 149 2.86 -6.78 1.94
CA VAL A 149 2.83 -7.82 0.92
C VAL A 149 4.16 -8.56 0.90
N PRO A 150 4.16 -9.90 0.94
CA PRO A 150 5.38 -10.69 0.85
C PRO A 150 6.15 -10.38 -0.43
N TYR A 151 7.48 -10.48 -0.37
CA TYR A 151 8.35 -10.15 -1.51
C TYR A 151 7.97 -10.89 -2.80
N ALA A 152 7.61 -12.18 -2.70
CA ALA A 152 7.18 -12.99 -3.84
C ALA A 152 5.93 -12.42 -4.55
N SER A 153 5.08 -11.72 -3.80
CA SER A 153 3.84 -11.08 -4.28
C SER A 153 4.00 -9.60 -4.58
N LEU A 154 5.21 -9.03 -4.55
CA LEU A 154 5.40 -7.65 -5.00
C LEU A 154 5.26 -7.53 -6.52
N PRO A 155 4.78 -6.38 -7.02
CA PRO A 155 4.79 -6.02 -8.44
C PRO A 155 6.14 -6.29 -9.10
N THR A 156 6.13 -6.74 -10.35
CA THR A 156 7.35 -6.90 -11.16
C THR A 156 8.08 -5.57 -11.33
N SER A 157 7.34 -4.46 -11.45
CA SER A 157 7.92 -3.11 -11.51
C SER A 157 8.87 -2.82 -10.34
N ILE A 158 8.53 -3.24 -9.12
CA ILE A 158 9.43 -3.13 -7.96
C ILE A 158 10.63 -4.06 -8.13
N LYS A 159 10.40 -5.34 -8.45
CA LYS A 159 11.45 -6.37 -8.54
C LYS A 159 12.50 -6.07 -9.62
N ASP A 160 12.07 -5.49 -10.74
CA ASP A 160 12.92 -5.21 -11.90
C ASP A 160 13.56 -3.81 -11.84
N SER A 161 13.09 -2.93 -10.95
CA SER A 161 13.65 -1.60 -10.74
C SER A 161 14.83 -1.60 -9.78
N LYS A 162 15.52 -0.45 -9.68
CA LYS A 162 16.56 -0.20 -8.67
C LYS A 162 16.00 0.39 -7.36
N CYS A 163 14.68 0.33 -7.16
CA CYS A 163 14.07 0.81 -5.93
C CYS A 163 14.65 0.07 -4.71
N LYS A 164 14.70 0.77 -3.58
CA LYS A 164 15.28 0.23 -2.35
C LYS A 164 14.19 -0.34 -1.47
N ILE A 165 14.38 -1.54 -0.95
CA ILE A 165 13.47 -2.14 0.03
C ILE A 165 14.18 -2.23 1.37
N VAL A 166 13.60 -1.59 2.39
CA VAL A 166 14.01 -1.69 3.78
C VAL A 166 13.04 -2.63 4.48
N TYR A 167 13.52 -3.79 4.92
CA TYR A 167 12.72 -4.77 5.62
C TYR A 167 13.11 -4.89 7.09
N ILE A 168 12.14 -4.95 7.99
CA ILE A 168 12.36 -5.31 9.40
C ILE A 168 11.57 -6.56 9.76
N CYS A 169 12.23 -7.46 10.47
CA CYS A 169 11.62 -8.61 11.12
C CYS A 169 11.72 -8.47 12.64
N ARG A 170 10.82 -9.18 13.33
CA ARG A 170 10.83 -9.33 14.78
C ARG A 170 10.77 -10.82 15.10
N ASN A 171 11.14 -11.20 16.32
CA ASN A 171 10.94 -12.57 16.79
C ASN A 171 9.46 -12.97 16.62
N PRO A 172 9.13 -14.09 15.95
CA PRO A 172 7.75 -14.52 15.72
C PRO A 172 6.91 -14.66 16.99
N MET A 173 7.52 -15.02 18.12
CA MET A 173 6.81 -15.12 19.40
C MET A 173 6.36 -13.74 19.90
N ASP A 174 7.23 -12.74 19.79
CA ASP A 174 6.88 -11.36 20.15
C ASP A 174 5.89 -10.74 19.17
N MET A 175 5.97 -11.14 17.89
CA MET A 175 5.01 -10.72 16.87
C MET A 175 3.62 -11.24 17.20
N PHE A 176 3.51 -12.53 17.53
CA PHE A 176 2.24 -13.16 17.87
C PHE A 176 1.55 -12.48 19.06
N ILE A 177 2.30 -12.18 20.14
CA ILE A 177 1.76 -11.47 21.31
C ILE A 177 1.34 -10.02 20.98
N SER A 178 1.94 -9.42 19.95
CA SER A 178 1.64 -8.04 19.56
C SER A 178 0.43 -7.89 18.64
N ILE A 179 -0.05 -8.97 18.01
CA ILE A 179 -1.22 -8.97 17.11
C ILE A 179 -2.50 -9.00 17.95
#